data_AF-A0A921N0D5-F1
#
_entry.id   AF-A0A921N0D5-F1
#
_cell.length_a   1.000
_cell.length_b   1.000
_cell.length_c   1.000
_cell.angle_alpha   90.00
_cell.angle_beta   90.00
_cell.angle_gamma   90.00
#
_symmetry.space_group_name_H-M   'P 1'
#
loop_
_entity.id
_entity.type
_entity.pdbx_description
1 polymer ?
#
loop_
_entity_poly.entity_id
_entity_poly.type
_entity_poly.pdbx_seq_one_letter_code
_entity_poly.pdbx_strand_id
1 'polypeptide(L)' 'MNTYMIIRSDNKSISPPMLKHEAIMKLREYNKKGISTYLISKNKYLHIGYSDKSNISLTK' A
#
# COMPACT_ATOMS: atom_id res chain seq x y z
N MET A 1 4.46 16.25 -5.18
CA MET A 1 5.19 14.99 -5.46
C MET A 1 4.18 13.85 -5.57
N ASN A 2 4.31 13.00 -6.60
CA ASN A 2 3.46 11.83 -6.73
C ASN A 2 3.89 10.77 -5.71
N THR A 3 2.92 10.26 -4.96
CA THR A 3 3.13 9.13 -4.04
C THR A 3 2.54 7.87 -4.66
N TYR A 4 3.05 6.72 -4.25
CA TYR A 4 2.68 5.42 -4.78
C TYR A 4 2.24 4.50 -3.64
N MET A 5 1.32 3.60 -3.94
CA MET A 5 0.82 2.59 -3.02
C MET A 5 0.88 1.23 -3.71
N ILE A 6 1.03 0.18 -2.92
CA ILE A 6 1.03 -1.21 -3.40
C ILE A 6 -0.20 -1.91 -2.83
N ILE A 7 -0.98 -2.54 -3.71
CA ILE A 7 -2.03 -3.47 -3.32
C ILE A 7 -1.47 -4.89 -3.44
N ARG A 8 -1.57 -5.66 -2.36
CA ARG A 8 -1.24 -7.07 -2.35
C ARG A 8 -2.46 -7.93 -2.65
N SER A 9 -2.35 -8.86 -3.58
CA SER A 9 -3.46 -9.72 -3.99
C SER A 9 -3.80 -10.80 -2.96
N ASP A 10 -2.80 -11.27 -2.21
CA ASP A 10 -2.91 -12.41 -1.30
C ASP A 10 -3.78 -12.09 -0.08
N ASN A 11 -3.61 -10.91 0.50
CA ASN A 11 -4.31 -10.49 1.72
C ASN A 11 -5.12 -9.21 1.55
N LYS A 12 -5.19 -8.67 0.32
CA LYS A 12 -5.91 -7.43 -0.01
C LYS A 12 -5.42 -6.22 0.81
N SER A 13 -4.19 -6.26 1.32
CA SER A 13 -3.60 -5.15 2.06
C SER A 13 -3.12 -4.05 1.12
N ILE A 14 -3.26 -2.81 1.57
CA ILE A 14 -2.77 -1.62 0.88
C ILE A 14 -1.61 -1.07 1.71
N SER A 15 -0.49 -0.78 1.07
CA SER A 15 0.64 -0.16 1.76
C SER A 15 0.39 1.33 2.04
N PRO A 16 1.09 1.93 3.02
CA PRO A 16 1.16 3.38 3.13
C PRO A 16 1.68 4.04 1.83
N PRO A 17 1.32 5.30 1.55
CA PRO A 17 1.89 6.06 0.44
C PRO A 17 3.41 6.20 0.60
N MET A 18 4.15 5.98 -0.48
CA MET A 18 5.62 6.05 -0.51
C MET A 18 6.15 6.68 -1.79
N LEU A 19 7.45 6.96 -1.85
CA LEU A 19 8.11 7.47 -3.05
C LEU A 19 8.25 6.38 -4.11
N LYS A 20 8.42 6.78 -5.38
CA LYS A 20 8.54 5.85 -6.52
C LYS A 20 9.62 4.78 -6.30
N HIS A 21 10.78 5.19 -5.79
CA HIS A 21 11.91 4.28 -5.59
C HIS A 21 11.62 3.24 -4.49
N GLU A 22 11.01 3.66 -3.38
CA GLU A 22 10.59 2.77 -2.29
C GLU A 22 9.55 1.76 -2.75
N ALA A 23 8.59 2.22 -3.57
CA ALA A 23 7.55 1.35 -4.13
C ALA A 23 8.14 0.28 -5.04
N ILE A 24 9.10 0.63 -5.89
CA ILE A 24 9.81 -0.34 -6.75
C ILE A 24 10.58 -1.36 -5.90
N MET A 25 11.24 -0.92 -4.83
CA MET A 25 11.98 -1.81 -3.93
C MET A 25 11.06 -2.81 -3.23
N LYS A 26 9.92 -2.35 -2.67
CA LYS A 26 8.92 -3.25 -2.06
C LYS A 26 8.29 -4.20 -3.08
N LEU A 27 8.01 -3.73 -4.29
CA LEU A 27 7.43 -4.57 -5.34
C LEU A 27 8.36 -5.73 -5.72
N ARG A 28 9.68 -5.46 -5.79
CA ARG A 28 10.69 -6.52 -5.97
C ARG A 28 10.74 -7.49 -4.80
N GLU A 29 10.62 -7.01 -3.56
CA GLU A 29 10.57 -7.85 -2.36
C GLU A 29 9.36 -8.79 -2.39
N TYR A 30 8.18 -8.28 -2.73
CA TYR A 30 6.96 -9.08 -2.86
C TYR A 30 7.04 -10.09 -3.99
N ASN A 31 7.60 -9.70 -5.14
CA ASN A 31 7.81 -10.63 -6.26
C ASN A 31 8.72 -11.80 -5.86
N LYS A 32 9.81 -11.55 -5.11
CA LYS A 32 10.68 -12.60 -4.57
C LYS A 32 9.96 -13.56 -3.62
N LYS A 33 8.89 -13.09 -2.96
CA LYS A 33 8.03 -13.89 -2.07
C LYS A 33 6.89 -14.59 -2.82
N GLY A 34 6.80 -14.46 -4.16
CA GLY A 34 5.72 -15.01 -4.97
C GLY A 34 4.38 -14.29 -4.78
N ILE A 35 4.39 -13.08 -4.21
CA ILE A 35 3.17 -12.32 -3.93
C ILE A 35 2.82 -11.48 -5.16
N SER A 36 1.66 -11.74 -5.74
CA SER A 36 1.08 -10.90 -6.79
C SER A 36 0.72 -9.53 -6.21
N THR A 37 1.14 -8.45 -6.89
CA THR A 37 0.96 -7.08 -6.43
C THR A 37 0.63 -6.11 -7.55
N TYR A 38 -0.07 -5.03 -7.22
CA TYR A 38 -0.37 -3.91 -8.12
C TYR A 38 0.27 -2.63 -7.59
N LEU A 39 0.90 -1.86 -8.49
CA LEU A 39 1.44 -0.54 -8.19
C LEU A 39 0.43 0.53 -8.63
N ILE A 40 0.10 1.43 -7.72
CA ILE A 40 -0.87 2.51 -7.97
C ILE A 40 -0.22 3.84 -7.65
N SER A 41 -0.34 4.81 -8.56
CA SER A 41 0.01 6.20 -8.28
C SER A 41 -1.18 6.91 -7.62
N LYS A 42 -0.92 7.65 -6.55
CA LYS A 42 -1.91 8.54 -5.95
C LYS A 42 -2.22 9.64 -6.96
N ASN A 43 -3.45 9.68 -7.45
CA ASN A 43 -3.94 10.79 -8.28
C ASN A 43 -5.05 11.55 -7.54
N LYS A 44 -5.41 12.74 -8.05
CA LYS A 44 -6.43 13.62 -7.44
C LYS A 44 -7.83 12.98 -7.34
N TYR A 45 -8.09 11.96 -8.13
CA TYR A 45 -9.40 11.28 -8.24
C TYR A 45 -9.47 9.99 -7.41
N LEU A 46 -8.34 9.50 -6.88
CA LEU A 46 -8.25 8.26 -6.13
C LEU A 46 -8.09 8.58 -4.63
N HIS A 47 -9.22 8.80 -3.96
CA HIS A 47 -9.27 8.97 -2.51
C HIS A 47 -9.27 7.60 -1.80
N ILE A 48 -8.08 7.02 -1.64
CA ILE A 48 -7.91 5.82 -0.82
C ILE A 48 -7.72 6.27 0.64
N GLY A 49 -8.75 6.09 1.46
CA GLY A 49 -8.68 6.30 2.90
C GLY A 49 -7.85 5.21 3.57
N TYR A 50 -6.73 5.59 4.16
CA TYR A 50 -5.93 4.68 4.99
C TYR A 50 -6.50 4.72 6.41
N SER A 51 -7.45 3.83 6.72
CA SER A 51 -7.91 3.66 8.09
C SER A 51 -6.91 2.79 8.83
N ASP A 52 -5.98 3.44 9.54
CA ASP A 52 -5.09 2.74 10.47
C ASP A 52 -5.93 2.18 11.63
N LYS A 53 -6.20 0.88 11.59
CA LYS A 53 -7.01 0.20 12.61
C LYS A 53 -6.27 0.05 13.96
N SER A 54 -5.03 0.52 14.08
CA SER A 54 -4.26 0.46 15.31
C SER A 54 -4.80 1.33 16.46
N ASN A 55 -5.77 2.23 16.20
CA ASN A 55 -6.39 3.08 17.22
C ASN A 55 -7.78 2.63 17.71
N ILE A 56 -8.27 1.45 17.31
CA ILE A 56 -9.50 0.89 17.91
C ILE A 56 -9.11 0.06 19.15
N SER A 57 -8.50 0.74 20.12
CA SER A 57 -8.46 0.26 21.49
C SER A 57 -9.90 0.35 22.00
N LEU A 58 -10.60 -0.78 22.13
CA LEU A 58 -11.91 -0.86 22.76
C LEU A 58 -11.86 -0.15 24.11
N THR A 59 -12.45 1.04 24.21
CA THR A 59 -12.97 1.55 25.48
C THR A 59 -14.15 0.65 25.85
N LYS A 60 -13.90 -0.25 26.81
CA LYS A 60 -14.90 -1.08 27.46
C LYS A 60 -15.48 -0.36 28.67
#